data_AF-A0A922VIE3-F1
#
_entry.id   AF-A0A922VIE3-F1
#
_cell.length_a   1.000
_cell.length_b   1.000
_cell.length_c   1.000
_cell.angle_alpha   90.00
_cell.angle_beta   90.00
_cell.angle_gamma   90.00
#
_symmetry.space_group_name_H-M   'P 1'
#
loop_
_entity.id
_entity.type
_entity.pdbx_description
1 polymer ?
#
loop_
_entity_poly.entity_id
_entity_poly.type
_entity_poly.pdbx_seq_one_letter_code
_entity_poly.pdbx_strand_id
1 'polypeptide(L)'
;MTINASGWRPEMGGAGDAAGPATYTGNKGLMLEEALIFEIGDGNTTGVDIADIACAPSRLGGLARGRAIGLPGLSEPETVRHYTRLSRQNYGIDLGFFPLGSCTMKHNPRLNEKMARLPGFADIHPLQPVDSV
;
A
#
# COMPACT_ATOMS: atom_id res chain seq x y z
N MET A 1 -9.03 19.50 32.88
CA MET A 1 -9.58 18.27 32.25
C MET A 1 -8.65 17.91 31.11
N THR A 2 -7.60 17.15 31.43
CA THR A 2 -7.48 15.68 31.27
C THR A 2 -6.95 15.31 29.89
N ILE A 3 -5.72 14.78 29.93
CA ILE A 3 -4.95 14.15 28.86
C ILE A 3 -5.73 13.02 28.16
N ASN A 4 -5.47 12.86 26.86
CA ASN A 4 -5.31 11.55 26.19
C ASN A 4 -3.88 11.60 25.58
N ALA A 5 -2.85 10.82 25.95
CA ALA A 5 -2.64 9.40 26.30
C ALA A 5 -2.61 8.45 25.08
N SER A 6 -1.61 8.63 24.21
CA SER A 6 -1.27 7.83 23.01
C SER A 6 -2.06 8.15 21.74
N GLY A 7 -1.34 8.62 20.72
CA GLY A 7 -1.91 8.95 19.42
C GLY A 7 -1.11 10.05 18.74
N TRP A 8 0.17 9.81 18.45
CA TRP A 8 0.92 10.66 17.54
C TRP A 8 0.28 10.52 16.15
N ARG A 9 -0.66 11.41 15.83
CA ARG A 9 -0.98 11.75 14.44
C ARG A 9 0.02 12.83 14.06
N PRO A 10 0.95 12.58 13.13
CA PRO A 10 1.62 13.68 12.48
C PRO A 10 0.54 14.40 11.65
N GLU A 11 0.07 15.54 12.11
CA GLU A 11 -0.47 16.55 11.19
C GLU A 11 0.74 17.05 10.41
N MET A 12 1.06 16.35 9.31
CA MET A 12 1.87 16.95 8.25
C MET A 12 0.96 18.01 7.61
N GLY A 13 1.33 19.28 7.77
CA GLY A 13 0.66 20.38 7.07
C GLY A 13 0.43 19.98 5.61
N GLY A 14 -0.74 20.32 5.07
CA GLY A 14 -1.21 19.79 3.79
C GLY A 14 -0.11 19.79 2.75
N ALA A 15 0.12 18.65 2.10
CA ALA A 15 0.98 18.57 0.92
C ALA A 15 0.24 19.22 -0.27
N GLY A 16 -0.09 20.49 -0.13
CA GLY A 16 -0.35 21.35 -1.26
C GLY A 16 1.01 21.75 -1.79
N ASP A 17 1.32 21.34 -3.02
CA ASP A 17 2.41 21.84 -3.85
C ASP A 17 3.53 22.48 -3.03
N ALA A 18 4.39 21.67 -2.39
CA ALA A 18 5.68 22.18 -1.98
C ALA A 18 6.42 22.53 -3.27
N ALA A 19 6.18 23.76 -3.74
CA ALA A 19 6.85 24.38 -4.85
C ALA A 19 8.31 24.51 -4.44
N GLY A 20 9.07 23.44 -4.69
CA GLY A 20 10.52 23.52 -4.77
C GLY A 20 10.88 24.70 -5.69
N PRO A 21 12.06 25.31 -5.51
CA PRO A 21 12.44 26.50 -6.25
C PRO A 21 12.19 26.30 -7.75
N ALA A 22 11.44 27.23 -8.35
CA ALA A 22 11.07 27.15 -9.76
C ALA A 22 12.35 27.08 -10.60
N THR A 23 12.60 25.92 -11.21
CA THR A 23 13.72 25.79 -12.14
C THR A 23 13.35 26.48 -13.44
N TYR A 24 14.34 27.05 -14.12
CA TYR A 24 14.15 27.76 -15.39
C TYR A 24 13.41 26.91 -16.44
N THR A 25 13.57 25.58 -16.40
CA THR A 25 12.90 24.64 -17.31
C THR A 25 11.59 24.07 -16.76
N GLY A 26 11.23 24.34 -15.51
CA GLY A 26 10.16 23.65 -14.79
C GLY A 26 10.51 22.21 -14.37
N ASN A 27 11.72 21.72 -14.68
CA ASN A 27 12.18 20.41 -14.24
C ASN A 27 12.41 20.40 -12.73
N LYS A 28 11.56 19.68 -12.00
CA LYS A 28 11.82 19.30 -10.61
C LYS A 28 12.87 18.18 -10.66
N GLY A 29 14.00 18.33 -9.95
CA GLY A 29 15.15 17.41 -9.98
C GLY A 29 14.84 16.02 -9.40
N LEU A 30 15.71 15.47 -8.53
CA LEU A 30 15.36 14.26 -7.78
C LEU A 30 14.21 14.59 -6.81
N MET A 31 12.97 14.34 -7.25
CA MET A 31 11.79 14.39 -6.40
C MET A 31 11.87 13.19 -5.44
N LEU A 32 12.56 13.41 -4.31
CA LEU A 32 12.85 12.39 -3.30
C LEU A 32 11.60 12.03 -2.50
N GLU A 33 10.71 12.99 -2.31
CA GLU A 33 9.47 12.85 -1.55
C GLU A 33 8.36 12.31 -2.46
N GLU A 34 7.63 11.33 -1.95
CA GLU A 34 6.50 10.71 -2.64
C GLU A 34 5.23 11.17 -1.93
N ALA A 35 4.29 11.74 -2.70
CA ALA A 35 3.00 12.20 -2.16
C ALA A 35 2.22 11.03 -1.55
N LEU A 36 1.26 11.33 -0.67
CA LEU A 36 0.36 10.30 -0.16
C LEU A 36 -0.42 9.70 -1.33
N ILE A 37 -0.70 8.39 -1.26
CA ILE A 37 -1.49 7.72 -2.30
C ILE A 37 -2.89 8.37 -2.49
N PHE A 38 -3.42 9.02 -1.45
CA PHE A 38 -4.68 9.78 -1.47
C PHE A 38 -4.60 11.15 -2.17
N GLU A 39 -3.39 11.68 -2.38
CA GLU A 39 -3.14 12.94 -3.10
C GLU A 39 -2.90 12.69 -4.59
N ILE A 40 -2.63 11.44 -4.96
CA ILE A 40 -2.37 11.00 -6.34
C ILE A 40 -3.64 10.41 -6.96
N GLY A 41 -4.30 9.48 -6.27
CA GLY A 41 -5.43 8.73 -6.80
C GLY A 41 -6.79 9.35 -6.47
N ASP A 42 -7.80 9.00 -7.27
CA ASP A 42 -9.18 9.46 -7.10
C ASP A 42 -10.17 8.28 -7.07
N GLY A 43 -11.41 8.52 -6.65
CA GLY A 43 -12.41 7.43 -6.56
C GLY A 43 -12.93 6.91 -7.90
N ASN A 44 -12.46 7.43 -9.04
CA ASN A 44 -13.02 7.15 -10.36
C ASN A 44 -12.17 6.16 -11.17
N THR A 45 -10.93 5.93 -10.75
CA THR A 45 -9.95 5.14 -11.50
C THR A 45 -9.82 3.73 -10.90
N THR A 46 -9.67 2.70 -11.74
CA THR A 46 -9.31 1.34 -11.30
C THR A 46 -8.09 0.87 -12.05
N GLY A 47 -7.16 0.23 -11.34
CA GLY A 47 -5.94 -0.34 -11.90
C GLY A 47 -6.08 -1.80 -12.30
N VAL A 48 -7.24 -2.40 -12.02
CA VAL A 48 -7.55 -3.79 -12.35
C VAL A 48 -8.85 -3.87 -13.12
N ASP A 49 -8.86 -4.76 -14.10
CA ASP A 49 -10.06 -5.11 -14.83
C ASP A 49 -10.90 -6.05 -13.96
N ILE A 50 -12.07 -5.57 -13.55
CA ILE A 50 -13.05 -6.37 -12.81
C ILE A 50 -14.14 -6.75 -13.81
N ALA A 51 -14.45 -8.05 -13.90
CA ALA A 51 -15.55 -8.52 -14.74
C ALA A 51 -16.88 -7.89 -14.32
N ASP A 52 -17.74 -7.58 -15.29
CA ASP A 52 -19.08 -7.07 -15.01
C ASP A 52 -19.88 -8.12 -14.23
N ILE A 53 -20.50 -7.69 -13.14
CA ILE A 53 -21.34 -8.54 -12.29
C ILE A 53 -22.78 -8.07 -12.42
N ALA A 54 -23.70 -9.01 -12.64
CA ALA A 54 -25.13 -8.71 -12.56
C ALA A 54 -25.48 -8.21 -11.15
N CYS A 55 -25.94 -6.96 -11.05
CA CYS A 55 -26.37 -6.38 -9.78
C CYS A 55 -27.59 -7.14 -9.24
N ALA A 56 -27.36 -8.00 -8.25
CA ALA A 56 -28.43 -8.63 -7.48
C ALA A 56 -29.00 -7.63 -6.45
N PRO A 57 -30.28 -7.77 -6.04
CA PRO A 57 -30.84 -6.96 -4.97
C PRO A 57 -30.02 -7.12 -3.68
N SER A 58 -29.83 -6.02 -2.95
CA SER A 58 -29.03 -6.00 -1.72
C SER A 58 -29.58 -6.99 -0.69
N ARG A 59 -28.72 -7.91 -0.24
CA ARG A 59 -29.01 -8.86 0.84
C ARG A 59 -28.56 -8.36 2.22
N LEU A 60 -28.19 -7.08 2.32
CA LEU A 60 -27.60 -6.50 3.53
C LEU A 60 -28.64 -6.08 4.59
N GLY A 61 -29.95 -6.23 4.34
CA GLY A 61 -30.98 -6.01 5.35
C GLY A 61 -30.99 -4.61 5.98
N GLY A 62 -30.66 -3.57 5.20
CA GLY A 62 -30.57 -2.19 5.69
C GLY A 62 -29.20 -1.81 6.28
N LEU A 63 -28.23 -2.72 6.34
CA LEU A 63 -26.86 -2.48 6.80
C LEU A 63 -25.92 -2.03 5.67
N ALA A 64 -26.48 -1.44 4.61
CA ALA A 64 -25.67 -0.89 3.54
C ALA A 64 -24.83 0.28 4.06
N ARG A 65 -23.61 0.40 3.54
CA ARG A 65 -22.69 1.46 3.90
C ARG A 65 -23.27 2.83 3.47
N GLY A 66 -23.42 3.75 4.43
CA GLY A 66 -23.97 5.09 4.18
C GLY A 66 -22.97 6.15 3.69
N ARG A 67 -21.70 5.80 3.48
CA ARG A 67 -20.64 6.73 3.04
C ARG A 67 -19.62 6.06 2.11
N ALA A 68 -18.93 6.84 1.28
CA ALA A 68 -17.80 6.33 0.50
C ALA A 68 -16.70 5.73 1.41
N ILE A 69 -15.97 4.71 0.95
CA ILE A 69 -14.85 4.12 1.74
C ILE A 69 -13.69 5.12 1.78
N GLY A 70 -13.55 5.96 0.75
CA GLY A 70 -12.46 6.93 0.64
C GLY A 70 -11.12 6.28 0.25
N LEU A 71 -11.17 5.17 -0.50
CA LEU A 71 -9.96 4.59 -1.10
C LEU A 71 -9.62 5.33 -2.40
N PRO A 72 -8.33 5.62 -2.64
CA PRO A 72 -7.88 6.16 -3.90
C PRO A 72 -7.83 5.04 -4.93
N GLY A 73 -8.38 5.34 -6.09
CA GLY A 73 -8.24 4.57 -7.30
C GLY A 73 -7.08 5.10 -8.13
N LEU A 74 -6.25 4.19 -8.62
CA LEU A 74 -5.09 4.49 -9.46
C LEU A 74 -5.02 3.46 -10.58
N SER A 75 -4.43 3.83 -11.71
CA SER A 75 -4.04 2.84 -12.71
C SER A 75 -2.92 1.92 -12.19
N GLU A 76 -2.74 0.75 -12.82
CA GLU A 76 -1.65 -0.17 -12.45
C GLU A 76 -0.26 0.49 -12.54
N PRO A 77 0.09 1.23 -13.61
CA PRO A 77 1.40 1.87 -13.70
C PRO A 77 1.63 2.95 -12.63
N GLU A 78 0.58 3.71 -12.26
CA GLU A 78 0.66 4.70 -11.18
C GLU A 78 0.90 4.02 -9.83
N THR A 79 0.18 2.94 -9.55
CA THR A 79 0.36 2.12 -8.35
C THR A 79 1.79 1.58 -8.25
N VAL A 80 2.33 1.03 -9.35
CA VAL A 80 3.70 0.51 -9.40
C VAL A 80 4.72 1.62 -9.16
N ARG A 81 4.56 2.79 -9.80
CA ARG A 81 5.46 3.94 -9.63
C ARG A 81 5.47 4.42 -8.18
N HIS A 82 4.29 4.54 -7.57
CA HIS A 82 4.14 5.00 -6.19
C HIS A 82 4.92 4.11 -5.22
N TYR A 83 4.65 2.80 -5.22
CA TYR A 83 5.33 1.87 -4.30
C TYR A 83 6.81 1.68 -4.62
N THR A 84 7.21 1.80 -5.89
CA THR A 84 8.64 1.78 -6.25
C THR A 84 9.38 2.98 -5.67
N ARG A 85 8.81 4.19 -5.75
CA ARG A 85 9.42 5.38 -5.15
C ARG A 85 9.44 5.31 -3.63
N LEU A 86 8.33 4.88 -3.02
CA LEU A 86 8.25 4.68 -1.58
C LEU A 86 9.30 3.67 -1.07
N SER A 87 9.57 2.60 -1.83
CA SER A 87 10.59 1.61 -1.46
C SER A 87 12.01 2.20 -1.36
N ARG A 88 12.32 3.23 -2.16
CA ARG A 88 13.63 3.90 -2.16
C ARG A 88 13.84 4.80 -0.95
N GLN A 89 12.76 5.16 -0.26
CA GLN A 89 12.81 5.93 0.99
C GLN A 89 12.99 5.02 2.22
N ASN A 90 12.90 3.70 2.07
CA ASN A 90 13.09 2.73 3.14
C ASN A 90 14.52 2.16 3.14
N TYR A 91 15.10 2.05 4.33
CA TYR A 91 16.31 1.25 4.54
C TYR A 91 15.93 -0.16 5.02
N GLY A 92 16.62 -1.17 4.52
CA GLY A 92 16.30 -2.56 4.81
C GLY A 92 17.52 -3.46 4.77
N ILE A 93 17.36 -4.68 5.27
CA ILE A 93 18.44 -5.66 5.39
C ILE A 93 19.10 -6.03 4.05
N ASP A 94 18.37 -5.90 2.95
CA ASP A 94 18.89 -6.18 1.61
C ASP A 94 19.82 -5.08 1.07
N LEU A 95 19.82 -3.90 1.69
CA LEU A 95 20.61 -2.73 1.27
C LEU A 95 21.94 -2.62 2.02
N GLY A 96 22.06 -3.20 3.21
CA GLY A 96 23.29 -3.18 3.98
C GLY A 96 23.12 -3.63 5.43
N PHE A 97 24.11 -3.28 6.26
CA PHE A 97 24.19 -3.74 7.64
C PHE A 97 23.08 -3.14 8.51
N PHE A 98 22.33 -4.00 9.22
CA PHE A 98 21.13 -3.61 9.96
C PHE A 98 21.14 -4.14 11.42
N PRO A 99 21.99 -3.60 12.30
CA PRO A 99 22.27 -4.16 13.64
C PRO A 99 21.25 -3.73 14.70
N LEU A 100 20.00 -4.18 14.57
CA LEU A 100 18.99 -3.97 15.62
C LEU A 100 19.04 -5.08 16.66
N GLY A 101 19.35 -4.71 17.91
CA GLY A 101 19.30 -5.61 19.06
C GLY A 101 17.89 -6.18 19.27
N SER A 102 17.79 -7.41 19.78
CA SER A 102 16.54 -8.15 20.02
C SER A 102 15.72 -8.53 18.76
N CYS A 103 15.97 -7.91 17.61
CA CYS A 103 15.22 -8.16 16.38
C CYS A 103 15.75 -9.35 15.57
N THR A 104 17.00 -9.77 15.82
CA THR A 104 17.70 -10.83 15.06
C THR A 104 17.58 -10.60 13.54
N MET A 105 17.97 -9.41 13.09
CA MET A 105 17.94 -8.99 11.68
C MET A 105 18.97 -9.77 10.86
N LYS A 106 18.63 -11.02 10.54
CA LYS A 106 19.43 -11.99 9.79
C LYS A 106 19.01 -12.04 8.33
N HIS A 107 19.87 -12.55 7.46
CA HIS A 107 19.57 -12.72 6.05
C HIS A 107 18.22 -13.43 5.82
N ASN A 108 17.41 -12.90 4.88
CA ASN A 108 16.16 -13.48 4.40
C ASN A 108 16.40 -14.14 3.03
N PRO A 109 16.62 -15.47 2.94
CA PRO A 109 16.88 -16.13 1.67
C PRO A 109 15.71 -15.95 0.70
N ARG A 110 16.00 -15.50 -0.53
CA ARG A 110 14.99 -15.37 -1.59
C ARG A 110 14.32 -16.70 -1.94
N LEU A 111 14.97 -17.81 -1.65
CA LEU A 111 14.39 -19.15 -1.77
C LEU A 111 13.13 -19.31 -0.92
N ASN A 112 13.08 -18.72 0.29
CA ASN A 112 11.93 -18.85 1.18
C ASN A 112 10.68 -18.19 0.57
N GLU A 113 10.84 -17.03 -0.08
CA GLU A 113 9.75 -16.37 -0.81
C GLU A 113 9.23 -17.24 -1.96
N LYS A 114 10.14 -17.94 -2.65
CA LYS A 114 9.75 -18.86 -3.73
C LYS A 114 9.02 -20.08 -3.19
N MET A 115 9.47 -20.64 -2.06
CA MET A 115 8.83 -21.79 -1.42
C MET A 115 7.44 -21.44 -0.88
N ALA A 116 7.28 -20.25 -0.29
CA ALA A 116 5.99 -19.76 0.19
C ALA A 116 4.96 -19.53 -0.93
N ARG A 117 5.43 -19.30 -2.17
CA ARG A 117 4.58 -19.08 -3.36
C ARG A 117 4.37 -20.34 -4.20
N LEU A 118 4.71 -21.51 -3.69
CA LEU A 118 4.47 -22.76 -4.42
C LEU A 118 2.96 -22.93 -4.69
N PRO A 119 2.57 -23.31 -5.93
CA PRO A 119 1.19 -23.64 -6.24
C PRO A 119 0.68 -24.73 -5.31
N GLY A 120 -0.53 -24.58 -4.78
CA GLY A 120 -1.10 -25.50 -3.81
C GLY A 120 -0.53 -25.37 -2.39
N PHE A 121 0.46 -24.50 -2.13
CA PHE A 121 0.84 -24.08 -0.78
C PHE A 121 0.28 -22.69 -0.45
N ALA A 122 0.39 -21.74 -1.38
CA ALA A 122 -0.12 -20.37 -1.21
C ALA A 122 -1.66 -20.29 -1.22
N ASP A 123 -2.32 -21.24 -1.90
CA ASP A 123 -3.76 -21.20 -2.19
C ASP A 123 -4.59 -22.16 -1.31
N ILE A 124 -4.04 -22.59 -0.16
CA ILE A 124 -4.73 -23.50 0.77
C ILE A 124 -5.73 -22.72 1.61
N HIS A 125 -6.99 -23.16 1.60
CA HIS A 125 -7.96 -22.70 2.59
C HIS A 125 -7.77 -23.47 3.91
N PRO A 126 -7.66 -22.79 5.08
CA PRO A 126 -7.44 -23.48 6.36
C PRO A 126 -8.47 -24.55 6.75
N LEU A 127 -9.69 -24.49 6.19
CA LEU A 127 -10.78 -25.45 6.44
C LEU A 127 -11.10 -26.36 5.24
N GLN A 128 -10.19 -26.50 4.26
CA GLN A 128 -10.44 -27.43 3.15
C GLN A 128 -10.41 -28.90 3.63
N PRO A 129 -11.22 -29.79 3.04
CA PRO A 129 -11.14 -31.23 3.32
C PRO A 129 -9.71 -31.76 3.12
N VAL A 130 -9.28 -32.68 4.00
CA VAL A 130 -7.95 -33.31 3.90
C VAL A 130 -7.80 -34.06 2.57
N ASP A 131 -8.89 -34.61 2.06
CA ASP A 131 -8.91 -35.40 0.82
C ASP A 131 -8.79 -34.54 -0.46
N SER A 132 -8.94 -33.21 -0.34
CA SER A 132 -8.83 -32.28 -1.47
C SER A 132 -7.48 -31.53 -1.52
N VAL A 133 -6.52 -31.96 -0.68
CA VAL A 133 -5.13 -31.46 -0.69
C VAL A 133 -4.28 -32.27 -1.66
#